data_AF-A0A948XZ46-F1
#
_entry.id   AF-A0A948XZ46-F1
#
_cell.length_a   1.000
_cell.length_b   1.000
_cell.length_c   1.000
_cell.angle_alpha   90.00
_cell.angle_beta   90.00
_cell.angle_gamma   90.00
#
_symmetry.space_group_name_H-M   'P 1'
#
loop_
_entity.id
_entity.type
_entity.pdbx_description
1 polymer ?
#
loop_
_entity_poly.entity_id
_entity_poly.type
_entity_poly.pdbx_seq_one_letter_code
_entity_poly.pdbx_strand_id
1 'polypeptide(L)'
;MSDIFHVSRILGLATLAFVFALAWMPALIHFLKKYRLGKQIRSEGAPIFAELHQKKEGTPTAGGILIWGTVLLFTLLFWWLG
;
A
#
# COMPACT_ATOMS: atom_id res chain seq x y z
N MET A 1 14.18 -30.16 10.84
CA MET A 1 12.74 -30.34 10.51
C MET A 1 11.92 -29.12 10.96
N SER A 2 12.18 -28.56 12.13
CA SER A 2 11.61 -27.29 12.61
C SER A 2 11.87 -26.11 11.66
N ASP A 3 13.07 -26.01 11.08
CA ASP A 3 13.44 -24.87 10.23
C ASP A 3 12.58 -24.80 8.97
N ILE A 4 12.29 -25.95 8.36
CA ILE A 4 11.41 -26.05 7.20
C ILE A 4 10.01 -25.54 7.56
N PHE A 5 9.48 -25.93 8.73
CA PHE A 5 8.18 -25.45 9.19
C PHE A 5 8.15 -23.92 9.40
N HIS A 6 9.19 -23.35 10.01
CA HIS A 6 9.29 -21.89 10.19
C HIS A 6 9.38 -21.14 8.86
N VAL A 7 10.21 -21.63 7.93
CA VAL A 7 10.36 -21.04 6.60
C VAL A 7 9.02 -21.11 5.84
N SER A 8 8.35 -22.27 5.83
CA SER A 8 7.05 -22.42 5.18
C SER A 8 6.00 -21.46 5.75
N ARG A 9 5.99 -21.25 7.08
CA ARG A 9 5.06 -20.31 7.72
C ARG A 9 5.32 -18.87 7.31
N ILE A 10 6.59 -18.44 7.31
CA ILE A 10 6.98 -17.08 6.91
C ILE A 10 6.60 -16.84 5.44
N LEU A 11 6.95 -17.76 4.54
CA LEU A 11 6.65 -17.63 3.12
C LEU A 11 5.15 -17.69 2.83
N GLY A 12 4.40 -18.55 3.53
CA GLY A 12 2.95 -18.63 3.42
C GLY A 12 2.27 -17.34 3.83
N LEU A 13 2.65 -16.76 4.97
CA LEU A 13 2.11 -15.48 5.45
C LEU A 13 2.50 -14.32 4.54
N ALA A 14 3.74 -14.28 4.06
CA ALA A 14 4.21 -13.26 3.12
C ALA A 14 3.42 -13.30 1.81
N THR A 15 3.20 -14.50 1.26
CA THR A 15 2.43 -14.70 0.03
C THR A 15 0.98 -14.29 0.23
N LEU A 16 0.37 -14.71 1.34
CA LEU A 16 -1.01 -14.34 1.66
C LEU A 16 -1.18 -12.83 1.80
N ALA A 17 -0.27 -12.16 2.51
CA ALA A 17 -0.30 -10.72 2.69
C ALA A 17 -0.10 -9.97 1.36
N PHE A 18 0.80 -10.46 0.51
CA PHE A 18 1.05 -9.91 -0.82
C PHE A 18 -0.19 -10.01 -1.72
N VAL A 19 -0.78 -11.20 -1.84
CA VAL A 19 -1.99 -11.42 -2.65
C VAL A 19 -3.14 -10.57 -2.13
N PHE A 20 -3.33 -10.53 -0.80
CA PHE A 20 -4.35 -9.69 -0.19
C PHE A 20 -4.11 -8.21 -0.53
N ALA A 21 -2.90 -7.68 -0.30
CA ALA A 21 -2.55 -6.30 -0.61
C ALA A 21 -2.86 -5.91 -2.06
N LEU A 22 -2.54 -6.76 -3.02
CA LEU A 22 -2.90 -6.53 -4.43
C LEU A 22 -4.41 -6.52 -4.65
N ALA A 23 -5.15 -7.42 -3.99
CA ALA A 23 -6.59 -7.53 -4.14
C ALA A 23 -7.35 -6.31 -3.62
N TRP A 24 -6.94 -5.72 -2.49
CA TRP A 24 -7.64 -4.55 -1.91
C TRP A 24 -7.06 -3.20 -2.33
N MET A 25 -5.92 -3.17 -3.02
CA MET A 25 -5.34 -1.96 -3.60
C MET A 25 -6.32 -1.12 -4.44
N PRO A 26 -7.16 -1.68 -5.34
CA PRO A 26 -8.12 -0.89 -6.12
C PRO A 26 -9.12 -0.13 -5.25
N ALA A 27 -9.57 -0.74 -4.15
CA ALA A 27 -10.49 -0.11 -3.20
C ALA A 27 -9.81 1.08 -2.50
N LEU A 28 -8.56 0.93 -2.07
CA LEU A 28 -7.78 2.03 -1.50
C LEU A 28 -7.56 3.16 -2.51
N ILE A 29 -7.20 2.83 -3.76
CA ILE A 29 -7.02 3.84 -4.82
C ILE A 29 -8.30 4.62 -5.06
N HIS A 30 -9.46 3.93 -5.13
CA HIS A 30 -10.75 4.58 -5.28
C HIS A 30 -11.05 5.53 -4.12
N PHE A 31 -10.80 5.09 -2.88
CA PHE A 31 -10.94 5.92 -1.68
C PHE A 31 -10.05 7.18 -1.76
N LEU A 32 -8.75 7.03 -2.02
CA LEU A 32 -7.82 8.16 -2.08
C LEU A 32 -8.19 9.15 -3.18
N LYS A 33 -8.63 8.67 -4.35
CA LYS A 33 -9.12 9.52 -5.44
C LYS A 33 -10.41 10.26 -5.06
N LYS A 34 -11.35 9.59 -4.39
CA LYS A 34 -12.62 10.17 -3.92
C LYS A 34 -12.38 11.37 -3.00
N TYR A 35 -11.40 11.27 -2.09
CA TYR A 35 -11.05 12.34 -1.16
C TYR A 35 -9.93 13.27 -1.68
N ARG A 36 -9.54 13.16 -2.96
CA ARG A 36 -8.49 13.97 -3.60
C ARG A 36 -7.15 13.94 -2.85
N LEU A 37 -6.83 12.81 -2.21
CA LEU A 37 -5.60 12.57 -1.45
C LEU A 37 -4.46 12.13 -2.39
N GLY A 38 -4.16 12.97 -3.37
CA GLY A 38 -3.09 12.77 -4.34
C GLY A 38 -2.04 13.86 -4.28
N LYS A 39 -0.89 13.61 -4.93
CA LYS A 39 0.19 14.59 -5.00
C LYS A 39 -0.25 15.81 -5.81
N GLN A 40 -0.18 16.99 -5.20
CA GLN A 40 -0.34 18.27 -5.90
C GLN A 40 1.03 18.79 -6.33
N ILE A 41 1.13 19.25 -7.57
CA ILE A 41 2.38 19.80 -8.10
C ILE A 41 2.24 21.32 -8.14
N ARG A 42 3.10 22.01 -7.40
CA ARG A 42 3.14 23.48 -7.38
C ARG A 42 3.95 23.98 -8.56
N SER A 43 3.37 24.88 -9.34
CA SER A 43 4.01 25.56 -10.48
C SER A 43 4.76 26.83 -10.05
N GLU A 44 4.35 27.46 -8.93
CA GLU A 44 4.97 28.67 -8.41
C GLU A 44 6.39 28.39 -7.87
N GLY A 45 7.38 29.04 -8.47
CA GLY A 45 8.79 28.97 -8.08
C GLY A 45 9.62 27.88 -8.75
N ALA A 46 9.00 26.94 -9.48
CA ALA A 46 9.72 25.85 -10.16
C ALA A 46 9.03 25.36 -11.45
N PRO A 47 8.90 26.22 -12.49
CA PRO A 47 8.15 25.91 -13.71
C PRO A 47 8.70 24.69 -14.47
N ILE A 48 10.03 24.55 -14.59
CA ILE A 48 10.68 23.41 -15.26
C ILE A 48 10.42 22.10 -14.51
N PHE A 49 10.49 22.13 -13.16
CA PHE A 49 10.21 20.95 -12.34
C PHE A 49 8.74 20.52 -12.47
N ALA A 50 7.82 21.49 -12.46
CA ALA A 50 6.40 21.26 -12.60
C ALA A 50 6.07 20.63 -13.97
N GLU A 51 6.64 21.14 -15.07
CA GLU A 51 6.45 20.60 -16.41
C GLU A 51 6.93 19.14 -16.52
N LEU A 52 8.11 18.83 -15.99
CA LEU A 52 8.66 17.47 -16.00
C LEU A 52 7.85 16.48 -15.16
N HIS A 53 7.21 16.95 -14.08
CA HIS A 53 6.49 16.09 -13.14
C HIS A 53 4.98 16.10 -13.31
N GLN A 54 4.43 16.93 -14.20
CA GLN A 54 2.98 17.13 -14.38
C GLN A 54 2.22 15.81 -14.61
N LYS A 55 2.85 14.83 -15.29
CA LYS A 55 2.27 13.48 -15.49
C LYS A 55 1.99 12.70 -14.19
N LYS A 56 2.63 13.07 -13.08
CA LYS A 56 2.45 12.46 -11.76
C LYS A 56 1.43 13.21 -10.90
N GLU A 57 0.85 14.30 -11.39
CA GLU A 57 -0.16 15.06 -10.67
C GLU A 57 -1.39 14.20 -10.39
N GLY A 58 -1.93 14.30 -9.17
CA GLY A 58 -3.08 13.50 -8.74
C GLY A 58 -2.77 12.02 -8.49
N THR A 59 -1.50 11.59 -8.57
CA THR A 59 -1.11 10.22 -8.18
C THR A 59 -1.46 10.02 -6.70
N PRO A 60 -2.20 8.95 -6.33
CA PRO A 60 -2.59 8.70 -4.95
C PRO A 60 -1.36 8.62 -4.04
N THR A 61 -1.35 9.42 -2.99
CA THR A 61 -0.22 9.51 -2.04
C THR A 61 -0.63 8.89 -0.72
N ALA A 62 -0.64 7.56 -0.63
CA ALA A 62 -0.75 6.83 0.65
C ALA A 62 -0.51 5.31 0.51
N GLY A 63 0.51 4.88 -0.23
CA GLY A 63 0.86 3.45 -0.33
C GLY A 63 1.11 2.78 1.03
N GLY A 64 1.55 3.55 2.03
CA GLY A 64 1.72 3.09 3.40
C GLY A 64 0.44 2.57 4.06
N ILE A 65 -0.74 3.09 3.69
CA ILE A 65 -2.03 2.56 4.18
C ILE A 65 -2.20 1.11 3.71
N LEU A 66 -1.78 0.80 2.48
CA LEU A 66 -1.82 -0.55 1.95
C LEU A 66 -0.97 -1.52 2.78
N ILE A 67 0.23 -1.09 3.15
CA ILE A 67 1.17 -1.92 3.91
C ILE A 67 0.68 -2.07 5.34
N TRP A 68 0.54 -0.95 6.07
CA TRP A 68 0.19 -0.97 7.49
C TRP A 68 -1.22 -1.50 7.75
N GLY A 69 -2.18 -1.21 6.87
CA GLY A 69 -3.52 -1.76 6.95
C GLY A 69 -3.54 -3.28 6.80
N THR A 70 -2.76 -3.82 5.85
CA THR A 70 -2.63 -5.29 5.66
C THR A 70 -1.97 -5.94 6.87
N VAL A 71 -0.86 -5.36 7.35
CA VAL A 71 -0.13 -5.86 8.53
C VAL A 71 -1.03 -5.87 9.75
N LEU A 72 -1.67 -4.74 10.09
CA LEU A 72 -2.56 -4.63 11.24
C LEU A 72 -3.72 -5.62 11.16
N LEU A 73 -4.37 -5.73 9.99
CA LEU A 73 -5.46 -6.68 9.80
C LEU A 73 -5.00 -8.11 10.09
N PHE A 74 -3.88 -8.54 9.52
CA PHE A 74 -3.41 -9.91 9.67
C PHE A 74 -2.90 -10.18 11.08
N THR A 75 -2.19 -9.23 11.70
CA THR A 75 -1.76 -9.33 13.10
C THR A 75 -2.97 -9.51 14.02
N LEU A 76 -4.00 -8.67 13.90
CA LEU A 76 -5.21 -8.78 14.73
C LEU A 76 -6.00 -10.05 14.43
N LEU A 77 -6.11 -10.44 13.16
CA LEU A 77 -6.81 -11.66 12.74
C LEU A 77 -6.15 -12.91 13.34
N PHE A 78 -4.82 -13.06 13.18
CA PHE A 78 -4.11 -14.21 13.73
C PHE A 78 -3.95 -14.16 15.24
N TRP A 79 -3.92 -12.96 15.85
CA TRP A 79 -4.02 -12.81 17.30
C TRP A 79 -5.37 -13.31 17.80
N TRP A 80 -6.46 -12.98 17.12
CA TRP A 80 -7.81 -13.39 17.52
C TRP A 80 -8.11 -14.87 17.26
N LEU A 81 -7.55 -15.44 16.18
CA LEU A 81 -7.64 -16.87 15.86
C LEU A 81 -6.69 -17.74 16.69
N GLY A 82 -5.77 -17.12 17.44
CA GLY A 82 -4.73 -17.76 18.24
C GLY A 82 -5.26 -18.26 19.58
#